data_AF-A0A549T9D0-F1
#
_entry.id   AF-A0A549T9D0-F1
#
_cell.length_a   1.000
_cell.length_b   1.000
_cell.length_c   1.000
_cell.angle_alpha   90.00
_cell.angle_beta   90.00
_cell.angle_gamma   90.00
#
_symmetry.space_group_name_H-M   'P 1'
#
loop_
_entity.id
_entity.type
_entity.pdbx_description
1 polymer ?
#
loop_
_entity_poly.entity_id
_entity_poly.type
_entity_poly.pdbx_seq_one_letter_code
_entity_poly.pdbx_strand_id
1 'polypeptide(L)'
;MDLEDAVQRCGHEVVGIAPDMSVALNYAAEADIAFVDVRLADGETGPELAARLVERGILVVFVTGNPMLVEGRDAGALGVIAKPLTLQAATDVIQFAVDWKNGVRRNAPARLRLFRPLAEPQG
;
A
#
# COMPACT_ATOMS: atom_id res chain seq x y z
N MET A 1 -10.62 14.76 3.32
CA MET A 1 -9.16 14.93 3.34
C MET A 1 -8.61 13.56 3.04
N ASP A 2 -8.12 13.47 1.82
CA ASP A 2 -8.12 12.23 1.06
C ASP A 2 -6.68 11.80 0.81
N LEU A 3 -6.47 10.52 0.53
CA LEU A 3 -5.12 9.98 0.35
C LEU A 3 -4.38 10.67 -0.81
N GLU A 4 -5.13 11.12 -1.82
CA GLU A 4 -4.64 11.88 -2.96
C GLU A 4 -3.96 13.20 -2.56
N ASP A 5 -4.56 13.94 -1.62
CA ASP A 5 -3.98 15.17 -1.08
C ASP A 5 -2.62 14.90 -0.44
N ALA A 6 -2.49 13.76 0.26
CA ALA A 6 -1.23 13.37 0.89
C ALA A 6 -0.15 13.04 -0.16
N VAL A 7 -0.53 12.34 -1.23
CA VAL A 7 0.37 11.98 -2.35
C VAL A 7 0.91 13.24 -3.02
N GLN A 8 0.03 14.19 -3.38
CA GLN A 8 0.42 15.45 -4.00
C GLN A 8 1.34 16.28 -3.10
N ARG A 9 1.07 16.33 -1.79
CA ARG A 9 1.92 17.05 -0.82
C ARG A 9 3.31 16.44 -0.65
N CYS A 10 3.45 15.14 -0.91
CA CYS A 10 4.75 14.47 -0.95
C CYS A 10 5.50 14.68 -2.27
N GLY A 11 4.89 15.36 -3.26
CA GLY A 11 5.49 15.58 -4.58
C GLY A 11 5.37 14.37 -5.52
N HIS A 12 4.40 13.48 -5.25
CA HIS A 12 4.12 12.30 -6.07
C HIS A 12 2.81 12.48 -6.86
N GLU A 13 2.61 11.63 -7.86
CA GLU A 13 1.43 11.63 -8.71
C GLU A 13 0.50 10.46 -8.37
N VAL A 14 -0.82 10.72 -8.43
CA VAL A 14 -1.83 9.66 -8.35
C VAL A 14 -2.14 9.21 -9.77
N VAL A 15 -1.66 8.02 -10.14
CA VAL A 15 -1.90 7.43 -11.47
C VAL A 15 -3.36 7.06 -11.71
N GLY A 16 -4.12 6.81 -10.65
CA GLY A 16 -5.55 6.52 -10.73
C GLY A 16 -6.16 6.07 -9.41
N ILE A 17 -7.48 6.17 -9.32
CA ILE A 17 -8.29 5.59 -8.24
C ILE A 17 -9.11 4.46 -8.83
N ALA A 18 -8.96 3.27 -8.26
CA ALA A 18 -9.66 2.08 -8.73
C ALA A 18 -10.67 1.60 -7.67
N PRO A 19 -11.98 1.55 -8.00
CA PRO A 19 -12.98 1.01 -7.08
C PRO A 19 -12.98 -0.52 -7.00
N ASP A 20 -12.44 -1.19 -8.02
CA ASP A 20 -12.44 -2.65 -8.17
C ASP A 20 -11.14 -3.16 -8.80
N MET A 21 -10.96 -4.48 -8.78
CA MET A 21 -9.77 -5.15 -9.32
C MET A 21 -9.54 -4.86 -10.81
N SER A 22 -10.60 -4.85 -11.63
CA SER A 22 -10.46 -4.68 -13.07
C SER A 22 -9.91 -3.30 -13.41
N VAL A 23 -10.42 -2.26 -12.75
CA VAL A 23 -9.92 -0.89 -12.94
C VAL A 23 -8.50 -0.75 -12.40
N ALA A 24 -8.19 -1.37 -11.26
CA ALA A 24 -6.86 -1.27 -10.64
C ALA A 24 -5.75 -1.82 -11.56
N LEU A 25 -6.03 -2.92 -12.26
CA LEU A 25 -5.08 -3.54 -13.18
C LEU A 25 -4.75 -2.68 -14.40
N ASN A 26 -5.64 -1.74 -14.79
CA ASN A 26 -5.36 -0.81 -15.90
C ASN A 26 -4.24 0.17 -15.55
N TYR A 27 -4.09 0.52 -14.28
CA TYR A 27 -3.05 1.45 -13.79
C TYR A 27 -1.75 0.75 -13.38
N ALA A 28 -1.74 -0.58 -13.35
CA ALA A 28 -0.63 -1.35 -12.80
C ALA A 28 0.70 -1.15 -13.58
N ALA A 29 0.64 -0.80 -14.87
CA ALA A 29 1.83 -0.56 -15.67
C ALA A 29 2.55 0.77 -15.32
N GLU A 30 1.82 1.73 -14.78
CA GLU A 30 2.33 3.07 -14.45
C GLU A 30 2.53 3.26 -12.94
N ALA A 31 1.96 2.39 -12.12
CA ALA A 31 2.00 2.49 -10.67
C ALA A 31 3.30 1.93 -10.07
N ASP A 32 3.94 2.73 -9.23
CA ASP A 32 5.10 2.31 -8.45
C ASP A 32 4.75 1.70 -7.09
N ILE A 33 3.72 2.25 -6.46
CA ILE A 33 3.22 1.95 -5.13
C ILE A 33 1.70 1.93 -5.20
N ALA A 34 1.05 0.96 -4.56
CA ALA A 34 -0.39 0.86 -4.52
C ALA A 34 -0.91 0.81 -3.07
N PHE A 35 -1.92 1.62 -2.79
CA PHE A 35 -2.69 1.59 -1.56
C PHE A 35 -4.00 0.86 -1.79
N VAL A 36 -4.16 -0.31 -1.17
CA VAL A 36 -5.24 -1.25 -1.52
C VAL A 36 -6.16 -1.46 -0.32
N ASP A 37 -7.47 -1.26 -0.47
CA ASP A 37 -8.42 -1.76 0.53
C ASP A 37 -8.62 -3.27 0.34
N VAL A 38 -8.89 -3.96 1.44
CA VAL A 38 -9.25 -5.37 1.44
C VAL A 38 -10.64 -5.59 0.84
N ARG A 39 -11.57 -4.68 1.14
CA ARG A 39 -12.93 -4.68 0.59
C ARG A 39 -13.05 -3.61 -0.48
N LEU A 40 -13.10 -4.06 -1.73
CA LEU A 40 -13.34 -3.26 -2.92
C LEU A 40 -14.83 -3.35 -3.32
N ALA A 41 -15.24 -2.62 -4.35
CA ALA A 41 -16.63 -2.60 -4.83
C ALA A 41 -17.10 -3.97 -5.33
N ASP A 42 -16.17 -4.80 -5.81
CA ASP A 42 -16.36 -6.18 -6.27
C ASP A 42 -16.21 -7.23 -5.13
N GLY A 43 -16.05 -6.79 -3.88
CA GLY A 43 -16.05 -7.65 -2.69
C GLY A 43 -14.69 -7.71 -1.98
N GLU A 44 -14.40 -8.85 -1.33
CA GLU A 44 -13.14 -9.07 -0.57
C GLU A 44 -11.97 -9.47 -1.49
N THR A 45 -11.82 -8.75 -2.61
CA THR A 45 -10.84 -9.04 -3.68
C THR A 45 -9.50 -8.33 -3.47
N GLY A 46 -9.37 -7.47 -2.47
CA GLY A 46 -8.16 -6.71 -2.18
C GLY A 46 -6.88 -7.56 -2.02
N PRO A 47 -6.90 -8.67 -1.26
CA PRO A 47 -5.73 -9.55 -1.12
C PRO A 47 -5.31 -10.22 -2.44
N GLU A 48 -6.27 -10.59 -3.28
CA GLU A 48 -5.97 -11.13 -4.61
C GLU A 48 -5.38 -10.05 -5.52
N LEU A 49 -5.94 -8.83 -5.50
CA LEU A 49 -5.39 -7.69 -6.23
C LEU A 49 -3.95 -7.41 -5.79
N ALA A 50 -3.69 -7.39 -4.47
CA ALA A 50 -2.36 -7.18 -3.93
C ALA A 50 -1.34 -8.20 -4.47
N ALA A 51 -1.70 -9.49 -4.48
CA ALA A 51 -0.83 -10.53 -5.05
C ALA A 51 -0.45 -10.23 -6.51
N ARG A 52 -1.44 -9.86 -7.33
CA ARG A 52 -1.23 -9.53 -8.75
C ARG A 52 -0.38 -8.28 -8.96
N LEU A 53 -0.49 -7.29 -8.10
CA LEU A 53 0.32 -6.06 -8.18
C LEU A 53 1.77 -6.35 -7.72
N VAL A 54 1.95 -7.15 -6.67
CA VAL A 54 3.28 -7.58 -6.19
C VAL A 54 4.01 -8.41 -7.24
N GLU A 55 3.33 -9.33 -7.93
CA GLU A 55 3.88 -10.09 -9.06
C GLU A 55 4.40 -9.19 -10.19
N ARG A 56 3.84 -7.99 -10.33
CA ARG A 56 4.26 -6.97 -11.31
C ARG A 56 5.37 -6.05 -10.80
N GLY A 57 5.87 -6.27 -9.57
CA GLY A 57 6.93 -5.46 -8.95
C GLY A 57 6.43 -4.18 -8.27
N ILE A 58 5.12 -4.05 -8.05
CA ILE A 58 4.52 -2.88 -7.40
C ILE A 58 4.54 -3.09 -5.89
N LEU A 59 4.96 -2.07 -5.15
CA LEU A 59 4.96 -2.11 -3.68
C LEU A 59 3.54 -1.88 -3.16
N VAL A 60 2.97 -2.85 -2.46
CA VAL A 60 1.58 -2.77 -1.97
C VAL A 60 1.53 -2.47 -0.47
N VAL A 61 0.67 -1.54 -0.07
CA VAL A 61 0.30 -1.27 1.33
C VAL A 61 -1.22 -1.39 1.46
N PHE A 62 -1.71 -2.24 2.37
CA PHE A 62 -3.14 -2.30 2.62
C PHE A 62 -3.62 -1.12 3.46
N VAL A 63 -4.74 -0.52 3.07
CA VAL A 63 -5.43 0.54 3.81
C VAL A 63 -6.88 0.10 4.03
N THR A 64 -7.20 -0.40 5.23
CA THR A 64 -8.52 -1.01 5.48
C THR A 64 -9.10 -0.66 6.84
N GLY A 65 -10.43 -0.72 6.96
CA GLY A 65 -11.12 -0.60 8.25
C GLY A 65 -10.99 -1.86 9.13
N ASN A 66 -10.67 -3.01 8.55
CA ASN A 66 -10.53 -4.27 9.29
C ASN A 66 -9.19 -4.97 8.97
N PRO A 67 -8.10 -4.64 9.71
CA PRO A 67 -6.77 -5.19 9.45
C PRO A 67 -6.63 -6.68 9.77
N MET A 68 -7.60 -7.32 10.43
CA MET A 68 -7.56 -8.76 10.67
C MET A 68 -7.80 -9.57 9.39
N LEU A 69 -8.44 -8.99 8.37
CA LEU A 69 -8.74 -9.69 7.11
C LEU A 69 -7.48 -10.01 6.27
N VAL A 70 -6.35 -9.36 6.58
CA VAL A 70 -5.06 -9.57 5.90
C VAL A 70 -4.08 -10.41 6.73
N GLU A 71 -4.48 -10.89 7.90
CA GLU A 71 -3.66 -11.80 8.70
C GLU A 71 -3.52 -13.15 7.99
N GLY A 72 -2.28 -13.55 7.71
CA GLY A 72 -1.98 -14.75 6.91
C GLY A 72 -2.33 -14.62 5.42
N ARG A 73 -2.70 -13.42 4.96
CA ARG A 73 -3.01 -13.09 3.56
C ARG A 73 -2.26 -11.84 3.11
N ASP A 74 -1.00 -11.72 3.54
CA ASP A 74 -0.18 -10.56 3.23
C ASP A 74 0.08 -10.43 1.73
N ALA A 75 -0.01 -11.52 0.96
CA ALA A 75 0.10 -11.52 -0.50
C ALA A 75 1.41 -10.86 -1.01
N GLY A 76 2.46 -10.87 -0.18
CA GLY A 76 3.72 -10.19 -0.48
C GLY A 76 3.68 -8.66 -0.34
N ALA A 77 2.59 -8.10 0.19
CA ALA A 77 2.49 -6.68 0.51
C ALA A 77 3.49 -6.27 1.61
N LEU A 78 3.82 -4.98 1.64
CA LEU A 78 4.72 -4.38 2.63
C LEU A 78 4.13 -4.42 4.05
N GLY A 79 2.86 -4.06 4.16
CA GLY A 79 2.20 -3.90 5.44
C GLY A 79 0.75 -3.45 5.33
N VAL A 80 0.14 -3.20 6.48
CA VAL A 80 -1.24 -2.73 6.62
C VAL A 80 -1.30 -1.52 7.54
N ILE A 81 -2.15 -0.57 7.18
CA ILE A 81 -2.57 0.56 8.00
C ILE A 81 -4.09 0.57 8.15
N ALA A 82 -4.55 0.79 9.40
CA ALA A 82 -5.96 0.81 9.72
C ALA A 82 -6.58 2.21 9.48
N LYS A 83 -7.75 2.24 8.82
CA LYS A 83 -8.60 3.44 8.72
C LYS A 83 -9.20 3.79 10.11
N PRO A 84 -9.52 5.07 10.39
CA PRO A 84 -9.33 6.24 9.53
C PRO A 84 -7.86 6.68 9.46
N LEU A 85 -7.44 7.12 8.28
CA LEU A 85 -6.08 7.61 8.04
C LEU A 85 -6.06 9.14 8.15
N THR A 86 -5.20 9.67 9.02
CA THR A 86 -4.97 11.12 9.09
C THR A 86 -4.00 11.54 7.98
N LEU A 87 -4.01 12.82 7.59
CA LEU A 87 -3.06 13.34 6.60
C LEU A 87 -1.60 13.07 6.98
N GLN A 88 -1.27 13.26 8.26
CA GLN A 88 0.07 12.96 8.76
C GLN A 88 0.41 11.48 8.59
N ALA A 89 -0.49 10.58 9.01
CA ALA A 89 -0.25 9.14 8.89
C ALA A 89 -0.15 8.69 7.42
N ALA A 90 -0.93 9.27 6.52
CA ALA A 90 -0.81 9.05 5.09
C ALA A 90 0.56 9.51 4.56
N THR A 91 0.96 10.72 4.92
CA THR A 91 2.25 11.31 4.52
C THR A 91 3.43 10.44 4.99
N ASP A 92 3.41 10.02 6.27
CA ASP A 92 4.45 9.19 6.86
C ASP A 92 4.55 7.84 6.14
N VAL A 93 3.42 7.22 5.81
CA VAL A 93 3.39 5.92 5.12
C VAL A 93 3.85 6.03 3.67
N ILE A 94 3.49 7.11 2.97
CA ILE A 94 3.91 7.37 1.60
C ILE A 94 5.42 7.55 1.55
N GLN A 95 5.98 8.40 2.42
CA GLN A 95 7.42 8.62 2.51
C GLN A 95 8.16 7.32 2.84
N PHE A 96 7.64 6.54 3.80
CA PHE A 96 8.21 5.24 4.12
C PHE A 96 8.19 4.26 2.94
N ALA A 97 7.08 4.18 2.20
CA ALA A 97 6.95 3.30 1.03
C ALA A 97 7.92 3.71 -0.09
N VAL A 98 8.11 5.02 -0.31
CA VAL A 98 9.07 5.57 -1.27
C VAL A 98 10.51 5.26 -0.87
N ASP A 99 10.87 5.54 0.39
CA ASP A 99 12.19 5.18 0.93
C ASP A 99 12.46 3.68 0.79
N TRP A 100 11.48 2.84 1.13
CA TRP A 100 11.56 1.39 1.00
C TRP A 100 11.84 0.97 -0.44
N LYS A 101 11.10 1.53 -1.40
CA LYS A 101 11.26 1.24 -2.83
C LYS A 101 12.65 1.66 -3.33
N ASN A 102 13.18 2.78 -2.83
CA ASN A 102 14.51 3.27 -3.15
C ASN A 102 15.65 2.56 -2.38
N GLY A 103 15.33 1.53 -1.58
CA GLY A 103 16.33 0.79 -0.79
C GLY A 103 16.80 1.51 0.47
N VAL A 104 16.21 2.66 0.81
CA VAL A 104 16.48 3.39 2.05
C VAL A 104 15.72 2.73 3.19
N ARG A 105 16.46 2.26 4.21
CA ARG A 105 15.87 1.61 5.38
C ARG A 105 15.61 2.64 6.48
N ARG A 106 14.34 2.75 6.89
CA ARG A 106 13.90 3.57 8.02
C ARG A 106 13.02 2.75 8.97
N ASN A 107 12.75 3.31 10.14
CA ASN A 107 11.76 2.75 11.04
C ASN A 107 10.36 2.91 10.44
N ALA A 108 9.54 1.87 10.55
CA ALA A 108 8.15 1.94 10.13
C ALA A 108 7.40 3.01 10.96
N PRO A 109 6.54 3.83 10.35
CA PRO A 109 5.70 4.75 11.08
C PRO A 109 4.77 3.99 12.03
N ALA A 110 4.41 4.60 13.16
CA ALA A 110 3.73 3.93 14.27
C ALA A 110 2.41 3.22 13.90
N ARG A 111 1.73 3.67 12.84
CA ARG A 111 0.46 3.10 12.37
C ARG A 111 0.61 2.06 11.26
N LEU A 112 1.80 1.87 10.72
CA LEU A 112 2.08 0.86 9.70
C LEU A 112 2.56 -0.42 10.38
N ARG A 113 1.75 -1.48 10.28
CA ARG A 113 2.16 -2.83 10.67
C ARG A 113 2.76 -3.52 9.45
N LEU A 114 4.08 -3.75 9.46
CA LEU A 114 4.75 -4.52 8.42
C LEU A 114 4.37 -6.00 8.51
N PHE A 115 4.18 -6.68 7.37
CA PHE A 115 3.95 -8.13 7.36
C PHE A 115 5.25 -8.93 7.37
N ARG A 116 6.29 -8.40 6.72
CA ARG A 116 7.63 -8.97 6.78
C ARG A 116 8.52 -8.06 7.62
N PRO A 117 9.35 -8.60 8.52
CA PRO A 117 10.42 -7.80 9.11
C PRO A 117 11.30 -7.20 8.00
N LEU A 118 11.82 -5.98 8.21
CA LEU A 118 12.86 -5.39 7.37
C LEU A 118 13.92 -6.47 7.14
N ALA A 119 14.02 -7.01 5.93
CA ALA A 119 15.01 -8.04 5.65
C ALA A 119 16.38 -7.45 6.03
N GLU A 120 17.09 -8.13 6.94
CA GLU A 120 18.49 -7.84 7.17
C GLU A 120 19.21 -7.93 5.82
N PRO A 121 20.17 -7.03 5.53
CA PRO A 121 20.91 -7.10 4.28
C PRO A 121 21.51 -8.49 4.17
N GLN A 122 21.13 -9.21 3.12
CA GLN A 122 21.82 -10.43 2.71
C GLN A 122 23.25 -9.97 2.37
N GLY A 123 24.20 -10.31 3.23
CA GLY A 123 25.59 -9.90 3.13
C GLY A 123 26.32 -10.46 1.91
#